data_AF-A0A356PEJ3-F1
#
_entry.id   AF-A0A356PEJ3-F1
#
_cell.length_a   1.000
_cell.length_b   1.000
_cell.length_c   1.000
_cell.angle_alpha   90.00
_cell.angle_beta   90.00
_cell.angle_gamma   90.00
#
_symmetry.space_group_name_H-M   'P 1'
#
loop_
_entity.id
_entity.type
_entity.pdbx_description
1 polymer ?
#
loop_
_entity_poly.entity_id
_entity_poly.type
_entity_poly.pdbx_seq_one_letter_code
_entity_poly.pdbx_strand_id
1 'polypeptide(L)'
;MLLCMGVQEYGLREGTELNLDSERNKGAQASEVGKGKSKRNLKKILLLSSLGVILLLGVTIEAMHFTSQPSFCLNCHEMESQVAAWSTNPHKDITCIKCHSTPGTVGYVKVKANALSQVYLHVTNQIPEEMKANVDPAACIACHTGNSEYAKAKNIKLELGAGALAPSMPHAQILKENTSCLDCHRLVGHGQTQNTGTGN
;
A
#
# COMPACT_ATOMS: atom_id res chain seq x y z
N MET A 1 28.66 28.57 39.64
CA MET A 1 29.66 28.32 38.58
C MET A 1 29.73 29.59 37.73
N LEU A 2 30.74 30.49 37.81
CA LEU A 2 32.19 30.29 37.54
C LEU A 2 32.37 29.52 36.21
N LEU A 3 33.04 29.98 35.14
CA LEU A 3 34.19 30.89 34.91
C LEU A 3 34.25 31.14 33.37
N CYS A 4 34.44 32.38 32.87
CA CYS A 4 35.70 33.01 32.40
C CYS A 4 36.17 32.73 30.94
N MET A 5 36.42 33.85 30.22
CA MET A 5 37.56 34.18 29.32
C MET A 5 37.66 33.45 27.95
N GLY A 6 37.90 34.07 26.79
CA GLY A 6 38.39 35.41 26.42
C GLY A 6 39.81 35.32 25.83
N VAL A 7 40.00 35.48 24.50
CA VAL A 7 41.26 35.81 23.78
C VAL A 7 40.86 36.30 22.34
N GLN A 8 40.94 37.57 21.93
CA GLN A 8 42.04 38.50 21.62
C GLN A 8 42.45 38.52 20.12
N GLU A 9 42.16 39.64 19.44
CA GLU A 9 42.65 40.02 18.11
C GLU A 9 44.05 40.61 18.19
N TYR A 10 44.92 40.32 17.20
CA TYR A 10 46.02 41.14 16.61
C TYR A 10 46.54 40.30 15.41
N GLY A 11 46.94 40.76 14.23
CA GLY A 11 47.13 42.04 13.58
C GLY A 11 47.71 41.77 12.17
N LEU A 12 47.58 42.74 11.25
CA LEU A 12 48.08 42.71 9.87
C LEU A 12 49.59 43.03 9.78
N ARG A 13 50.29 42.49 8.76
CA ARG A 13 51.31 43.12 7.85
C ARG A 13 52.14 42.02 7.14
N GLU A 14 52.02 41.89 5.81
CA GLU A 14 52.84 42.45 4.71
C GLU A 14 54.03 41.55 4.27
N GLY A 15 54.03 41.19 2.97
CA GLY A 15 55.27 41.02 2.16
C GLY A 15 55.69 39.60 1.73
N THR A 16 55.50 39.31 0.42
CA THR A 16 56.47 38.73 -0.57
C THR A 16 57.36 37.54 -0.14
N GLU A 17 57.47 36.41 -0.85
CA GLU A 17 57.85 36.26 -2.26
C GLU A 17 57.39 34.91 -2.84
N LEU A 18 57.07 34.92 -4.14
CA LEU A 18 56.82 33.75 -4.99
C LEU A 18 58.13 32.99 -5.21
N ASN A 19 58.19 31.70 -4.85
CA ASN A 19 59.22 30.78 -5.32
C ASN A 19 58.61 29.82 -6.36
N LEU A 20 58.86 30.13 -7.63
CA LEU A 20 58.35 29.48 -8.83
C LEU A 20 59.33 28.40 -9.36
N ASP A 21 59.84 27.49 -8.52
CA ASP A 21 60.83 26.49 -9.00
C ASP A 21 60.57 25.04 -8.55
N SER A 22 59.37 24.72 -8.07
CA SER A 22 59.02 23.34 -7.64
C SER A 22 57.97 22.64 -8.52
N GLU A 23 57.75 23.11 -9.75
CA GLU A 23 56.69 22.60 -10.65
C GLU A 23 57.25 21.94 -11.93
N ARG A 24 58.57 21.68 -12.03
CA ARG A 24 59.18 21.09 -13.25
C ARG A 24 59.44 19.58 -13.17
N ASN A 25 59.24 18.92 -12.02
CA ASN A 25 59.53 17.48 -11.88
C ASN A 25 58.29 16.60 -11.59
N LYS A 26 57.08 17.09 -11.85
CA LYS A 26 55.84 16.27 -11.77
C LYS A 26 55.32 15.83 -13.15
N GLY A 27 56.11 16.04 -14.21
CA GLY A 27 55.70 15.83 -15.60
C GLY A 27 55.98 14.44 -16.19
N ALA A 28 56.47 13.45 -15.43
CA ALA A 28 56.98 12.22 -16.05
C ALA A 28 56.72 10.93 -15.26
N GLN A 29 55.55 10.77 -14.61
CA GLN A 29 55.16 9.46 -14.04
C GLN A 29 53.67 9.39 -13.62
N ALA A 30 52.73 9.47 -14.57
CA ALA A 30 51.36 8.97 -14.38
C ALA A 30 50.60 8.83 -15.72
N SER A 31 51.20 8.12 -16.71
CA SER A 31 50.38 7.45 -17.73
C SER A 31 50.01 6.06 -17.21
N GLU A 32 48.88 5.54 -17.69
CA GLU A 32 48.39 4.17 -17.53
C GLU A 32 47.50 3.83 -16.31
N VAL A 33 46.57 4.71 -15.88
CA VAL A 33 45.37 4.23 -15.14
C VAL A 33 44.42 3.58 -16.15
N GLY A 34 44.50 2.26 -16.23
CA GLY A 34 43.77 1.39 -17.15
C GLY A 34 42.26 1.64 -17.22
N LYS A 35 41.83 2.32 -18.28
CA LYS A 35 40.42 2.65 -18.62
C LYS A 35 39.55 1.44 -19.02
N GLY A 36 40.06 0.21 -18.91
CA GLY A 36 39.45 -1.01 -19.50
C GLY A 36 38.91 -2.08 -18.54
N LYS A 37 39.26 -2.07 -17.25
CA LYS A 37 38.76 -3.06 -16.25
C LYS A 37 37.54 -2.59 -15.45
N SER A 38 37.35 -1.27 -15.30
CA SER A 38 36.27 -0.67 -14.50
C SER A 38 34.87 -0.84 -15.12
N LYS A 39 34.72 -0.67 -16.44
CA LYS A 39 33.39 -0.73 -17.10
C LYS A 39 32.73 -2.11 -17.05
N ARG A 40 33.49 -3.21 -17.08
CA ARG A 40 32.94 -4.58 -17.00
C ARG A 40 32.47 -4.93 -15.59
N ASN A 41 33.19 -4.49 -14.56
CA ASN A 41 32.80 -4.71 -13.17
C ASN A 41 31.63 -3.81 -12.78
N LEU A 42 31.60 -2.55 -13.25
CA LEU A 42 30.46 -1.67 -13.07
C LEU A 42 29.20 -2.20 -13.78
N LYS A 43 29.31 -2.68 -15.03
CA LYS A 43 28.19 -3.33 -15.72
C LYS A 43 27.69 -4.57 -14.98
N LYS A 44 28.59 -5.42 -14.46
CA LYS A 44 28.21 -6.57 -13.64
C LYS A 44 27.50 -6.16 -12.35
N ILE A 45 28.00 -5.14 -11.65
CA ILE A 45 27.37 -4.60 -10.42
C ILE A 45 25.98 -4.03 -10.74
N LEU A 46 25.84 -3.25 -11.81
CA LEU A 46 24.56 -2.70 -12.23
C LEU A 46 23.57 -3.79 -12.64
N LEU A 47 24.02 -4.84 -13.35
CA LEU A 47 23.17 -5.98 -13.72
C LEU A 47 22.74 -6.80 -12.51
N LEU A 48 23.66 -7.06 -11.57
CA LEU A 48 23.35 -7.78 -10.33
C LEU A 48 22.42 -6.96 -9.44
N SER A 49 22.65 -5.64 -9.34
CA SER A 49 21.79 -4.71 -8.61
C SER A 49 20.39 -4.64 -9.23
N SER A 50 20.29 -4.49 -10.55
CA SER A 50 18.99 -4.46 -11.24
C SER A 50 18.25 -5.78 -11.08
N LEU A 51 18.95 -6.91 -11.18
CA LEU A 51 18.37 -8.23 -10.94
C LEU A 51 17.87 -8.36 -9.50
N GLY A 52 18.65 -7.88 -8.52
CA GLY A 52 18.26 -7.85 -7.12
C GLY A 52 16.99 -7.02 -6.88
N VAL A 53 16.89 -5.83 -7.48
CA VAL A 53 15.69 -4.98 -7.39
C VAL A 53 14.47 -5.66 -8.03
N ILE A 54 14.63 -6.26 -9.21
CA ILE A 54 13.54 -6.97 -9.89
C ILE A 54 13.04 -8.14 -9.04
N LEU A 55 13.96 -8.94 -8.48
CA LEU A 55 13.61 -10.05 -7.60
C LEU A 55 12.88 -9.55 -6.34
N LEU A 56 13.38 -8.49 -5.71
CA LEU A 56 12.74 -7.90 -4.53
C LEU A 56 11.33 -7.40 -4.83
N LEU A 57 11.12 -6.72 -5.97
CA LEU A 57 9.81 -6.26 -6.41
C LEU A 57 8.86 -7.43 -6.68
N GLY A 58 9.35 -8.48 -7.37
CA GLY A 58 8.56 -9.68 -7.64
C GLY A 58 8.10 -10.36 -6.35
N VAL A 59 9.01 -10.59 -5.40
CA VAL A 59 8.69 -11.16 -4.08
C VAL A 59 7.69 -10.29 -3.33
N THR A 60 7.85 -8.97 -3.37
CA THR A 60 6.95 -8.04 -2.69
C THR A 60 5.54 -8.08 -3.27
N ILE A 61 5.41 -8.08 -4.61
CA ILE A 61 4.10 -8.14 -5.28
C ILE A 61 3.39 -9.46 -4.96
N GLU A 62 4.09 -10.58 -5.04
CA GLU A 62 3.54 -11.90 -4.70
C GLU A 62 3.16 -11.99 -3.22
N ALA A 63 3.98 -11.45 -2.31
CA ALA A 63 3.64 -11.37 -0.89
C ALA A 63 2.39 -10.52 -0.65
N MET A 64 2.24 -9.38 -1.32
CA MET A 64 1.02 -8.57 -1.23
C MET A 64 -0.20 -9.35 -1.73
N HIS A 65 -0.07 -10.09 -2.85
CA HIS A 65 -1.15 -10.89 -3.40
C HIS A 65 -1.53 -12.05 -2.46
N PHE A 66 -0.55 -12.80 -1.98
CA PHE A 66 -0.75 -13.89 -1.01
C PHE A 66 -1.45 -13.41 0.26
N THR A 67 -1.01 -12.28 0.82
CA THR A 67 -1.62 -11.67 2.02
C THR A 67 -2.99 -11.04 1.76
N SER A 68 -3.51 -11.09 0.53
CA SER A 68 -4.87 -10.66 0.19
C SER A 68 -5.85 -11.84 0.10
N GLN A 69 -5.35 -13.08 0.18
CA GLN A 69 -6.17 -14.27 0.05
C GLN A 69 -6.97 -14.55 1.33
N PRO A 70 -8.22 -15.06 1.22
CA PRO A 70 -9.00 -15.49 2.37
C PRO A 70 -8.27 -16.52 3.24
N SER A 71 -7.47 -17.40 2.62
CA SER A 71 -6.64 -18.39 3.32
C SER A 71 -5.56 -17.76 4.20
N PHE A 72 -5.05 -16.58 3.82
CA PHE A 72 -4.12 -15.84 4.67
C PHE A 72 -4.85 -15.26 5.89
N CYS A 73 -6.03 -14.66 5.68
CA CYS A 73 -6.85 -14.10 6.75
C CYS A 73 -7.24 -15.15 7.81
N LEU A 74 -7.44 -16.41 7.43
CA LEU A 74 -7.71 -17.52 8.36
C LEU A 74 -6.57 -17.85 9.33
N ASN A 75 -5.38 -17.26 9.16
CA ASN A 75 -4.30 -17.40 10.15
C ASN A 75 -4.52 -16.51 11.39
N CYS A 76 -5.47 -15.58 11.31
CA CYS A 76 -5.90 -14.73 12.42
C CYS A 76 -7.24 -15.27 12.96
N HIS A 77 -7.29 -15.65 14.23
CA HIS A 77 -8.50 -16.22 14.85
C HIS A 77 -9.67 -15.21 14.83
N GLU A 78 -9.37 -13.92 14.95
CA GLU A 78 -10.36 -12.84 14.90
C GLU A 78 -11.10 -12.76 13.55
N MET A 79 -10.54 -13.36 12.49
CA MET A 79 -11.12 -13.36 11.14
C MET A 79 -11.98 -14.58 10.82
N GLU A 80 -11.98 -15.62 11.65
CA GLU A 80 -12.65 -16.90 11.35
C GLU A 80 -14.13 -16.72 11.01
N SER A 81 -14.86 -15.96 11.83
CA SER A 81 -16.29 -15.68 11.62
C SER A 81 -16.57 -14.95 10.31
N GLN A 82 -15.70 -14.01 9.94
CA GLN A 82 -15.86 -13.17 8.75
C GLN A 82 -15.57 -13.96 7.48
N VAL A 83 -14.55 -14.82 7.51
CA VAL A 83 -14.21 -15.72 6.40
C VAL A 83 -15.28 -16.81 6.24
N ALA A 84 -15.79 -17.38 7.34
CA ALA A 84 -16.88 -18.36 7.30
C ALA A 84 -18.11 -17.78 6.62
N ALA A 85 -18.54 -16.57 7.01
CA ALA A 85 -19.68 -15.91 6.38
C ALA A 85 -19.43 -15.61 4.89
N TRP A 86 -18.25 -15.05 4.56
CA TRP A 86 -17.86 -14.78 3.18
C TRP A 86 -17.92 -16.05 2.30
N SER A 87 -17.47 -17.20 2.83
CA SER A 87 -17.43 -18.47 2.08
C SER A 87 -18.80 -19.00 1.66
N THR A 88 -19.87 -18.58 2.33
CA THR A 88 -21.25 -18.95 2.01
C THR A 88 -21.98 -17.91 1.13
N ASN A 89 -21.38 -16.72 0.97
CA ASN A 89 -22.01 -15.60 0.26
C ASN A 89 -21.74 -15.63 -1.26
N PRO A 90 -22.52 -14.87 -2.06
CA PRO A 90 -22.33 -14.77 -3.51
C PRO A 90 -20.94 -14.28 -3.94
N HIS A 91 -20.21 -13.58 -3.05
CA HIS A 91 -18.86 -13.05 -3.30
C HIS A 91 -17.72 -14.01 -2.89
N LYS A 92 -18.01 -15.27 -2.57
CA LYS A 92 -17.01 -16.28 -2.19
C LYS A 92 -15.95 -16.59 -3.26
N ASP A 93 -16.16 -16.15 -4.50
CA ASP A 93 -15.24 -16.36 -5.62
C ASP A 93 -14.23 -15.20 -5.78
N ILE A 94 -14.29 -14.15 -4.95
CA ILE A 94 -13.38 -12.99 -5.00
C ILE A 94 -12.64 -12.78 -3.67
N THR A 95 -11.46 -12.17 -3.71
CA THR A 95 -10.63 -11.96 -2.51
C THR A 95 -11.19 -10.85 -1.62
N CYS A 96 -10.88 -10.90 -0.31
CA CYS A 96 -11.35 -9.93 0.68
C CYS A 96 -11.04 -8.48 0.26
N ILE A 97 -9.85 -8.29 -0.32
CA ILE A 97 -9.34 -6.98 -0.72
C ILE A 97 -10.10 -6.33 -1.88
N LYS A 98 -10.86 -7.11 -2.66
CA LYS A 98 -11.70 -6.57 -3.74
C LYS A 98 -12.82 -5.70 -3.20
N CYS A 99 -13.24 -5.92 -1.95
CA CYS A 99 -14.21 -5.07 -1.24
C CYS A 99 -13.53 -4.16 -0.22
N HIS A 100 -12.53 -4.66 0.52
CA HIS A 100 -11.86 -3.93 1.61
C HIS A 100 -10.77 -2.96 1.16
N SER A 101 -10.64 -2.71 -0.15
CA SER A 101 -9.74 -1.71 -0.72
C SER A 101 -10.51 -0.79 -1.67
N THR A 102 -10.19 0.50 -1.66
CA THR A 102 -10.51 1.36 -2.80
C THR A 102 -9.86 0.75 -4.06
N PRO A 103 -10.57 0.66 -5.19
CA PRO A 103 -10.00 0.14 -6.44
C PRO A 103 -8.75 0.89 -6.89
N GLY A 104 -7.87 0.17 -7.60
CA GLY A 104 -6.62 0.70 -8.12
C GLY A 104 -5.41 0.45 -7.23
N THR A 105 -4.23 0.71 -7.77
CA THR A 105 -2.94 0.39 -7.14
C THR A 105 -2.70 1.19 -5.86
N VAL A 106 -3.09 2.46 -5.85
CA VAL A 106 -2.93 3.35 -4.68
C VAL A 106 -3.78 2.87 -3.51
N GLY A 107 -5.04 2.53 -3.76
CA GLY A 107 -5.93 1.98 -2.72
C GLY A 107 -5.37 0.68 -2.15
N TYR A 108 -4.90 -0.20 -3.03
CA TYR A 108 -4.31 -1.49 -2.66
C TYR A 108 -3.06 -1.33 -1.78
N VAL A 109 -2.15 -0.41 -2.10
CA VAL A 109 -0.97 -0.13 -1.26
C VAL A 109 -1.39 0.49 0.07
N LYS A 110 -2.35 1.43 0.06
CA LYS A 110 -2.82 2.12 1.27
C LYS A 110 -3.44 1.16 2.28
N VAL A 111 -4.31 0.25 1.84
CA VAL A 111 -4.90 -0.75 2.74
C VAL A 111 -3.84 -1.70 3.29
N LYS A 112 -2.83 -2.07 2.50
CA LYS A 112 -1.72 -2.92 2.95
C LYS A 112 -0.83 -2.23 3.98
N ALA A 113 -0.57 -0.94 3.81
CA ALA A 113 0.13 -0.13 4.82
C ALA A 113 -0.69 -0.04 6.12
N ASN A 114 -2.00 0.18 6.02
CA ASN A 114 -2.88 0.22 7.18
C ASN A 114 -3.01 -1.16 7.87
N ALA A 115 -2.92 -2.26 7.13
CA ALA A 115 -2.97 -3.61 7.70
C ALA A 115 -1.81 -3.88 8.69
N LEU A 116 -0.70 -3.14 8.61
CA LEU A 116 0.39 -3.24 9.59
C LEU A 116 -0.06 -2.85 10.99
N SER A 117 -1.00 -1.90 11.14
CA SER A 117 -1.54 -1.58 12.46
C SER A 117 -2.41 -2.71 13.01
N GLN A 118 -3.14 -3.42 12.15
CA GLN A 118 -3.93 -4.59 12.54
C GLN A 118 -3.03 -5.73 13.01
N VAL A 119 -1.92 -5.98 12.30
CA VAL A 119 -0.89 -6.95 12.74
C VAL A 119 -0.31 -6.54 14.09
N TYR A 120 -0.02 -5.25 14.30
CA TYR A 120 0.44 -4.75 15.59
C TYR A 120 -0.57 -5.03 16.71
N LEU A 121 -1.85 -4.75 16.49
CA LEU A 121 -2.91 -5.02 17.47
C LEU A 121 -3.04 -6.52 17.76
N HIS A 122 -2.93 -7.38 16.75
CA HIS A 122 -2.94 -8.82 16.92
C HIS A 122 -1.77 -9.29 17.79
N VAL A 123 -0.53 -8.92 17.45
CA VAL A 123 0.66 -9.40 18.19
C VAL A 123 0.76 -8.84 19.60
N THR A 124 0.16 -7.67 19.85
CA THR A 124 0.09 -7.07 21.20
C THR A 124 -1.17 -7.47 21.97
N ASN A 125 -2.03 -8.31 21.39
CA ASN A 125 -3.31 -8.74 21.95
C ASN A 125 -4.24 -7.55 22.32
N GLN A 126 -4.23 -6.51 21.49
CA GLN A 126 -5.04 -5.29 21.61
C GLN A 126 -6.13 -5.24 20.52
N ILE A 127 -6.70 -6.40 20.19
CA ILE A 127 -7.76 -6.51 19.18
C ILE A 127 -9.01 -5.80 19.73
N PRO A 128 -9.64 -4.87 18.98
CA PRO A 128 -10.84 -4.19 19.43
C PRO A 128 -12.03 -5.16 19.52
N GLU A 129 -12.94 -4.90 20.46
CA GLU A 129 -14.19 -5.68 20.60
C GLU A 129 -15.06 -5.62 19.33
N GLU A 130 -15.07 -4.46 18.65
CA GLU A 130 -15.78 -4.25 17.40
C GLU A 130 -14.80 -3.89 16.26
N MET A 131 -14.82 -4.70 15.20
CA MET A 131 -14.04 -4.45 13.97
C MET A 131 -14.91 -3.74 12.94
N LYS A 132 -14.60 -2.45 12.69
CA LYS A 132 -15.29 -1.64 11.68
C LYS A 132 -14.49 -1.63 10.39
N ALA A 133 -15.10 -2.13 9.34
CA ALA A 133 -14.61 -1.95 7.98
C ALA A 133 -15.43 -0.87 7.28
N ASN A 134 -14.75 0.12 6.70
CA ASN A 134 -15.39 1.10 5.86
C ASN A 134 -15.14 0.72 4.39
N VAL A 135 -16.19 0.23 3.73
CA VAL A 135 -16.12 -0.24 2.34
C VAL A 135 -16.53 0.92 1.42
N ASP A 136 -15.60 1.31 0.58
CA ASP A 136 -15.80 2.36 -0.42
C ASP A 136 -16.82 1.90 -1.48
N PRO A 137 -17.89 2.66 -1.80
CA PRO A 137 -18.81 2.34 -2.88
C PRO A 137 -18.12 2.08 -4.23
N ALA A 138 -16.93 2.68 -4.44
CA ALA A 138 -16.07 2.42 -5.60
C ALA A 138 -15.74 0.92 -5.76
N ALA A 139 -15.55 0.20 -4.66
CA ALA A 139 -15.23 -1.23 -4.67
C ALA A 139 -16.38 -2.07 -5.24
N CYS A 140 -17.64 -1.68 -4.97
CA CYS A 140 -18.82 -2.33 -5.52
C CYS A 140 -18.95 -2.03 -7.03
N ILE A 141 -18.90 -0.75 -7.43
CA ILE A 141 -19.10 -0.37 -8.83
C ILE A 141 -17.97 -0.83 -9.77
N ALA A 142 -16.78 -1.13 -9.23
CA ALA A 142 -15.71 -1.77 -10.00
C ALA A 142 -16.15 -3.10 -10.64
N CYS A 143 -17.09 -3.81 -10.01
CA CYS A 143 -17.63 -5.07 -10.53
C CYS A 143 -19.06 -4.95 -11.07
N HIS A 144 -19.85 -4.01 -10.57
CA HIS A 144 -21.29 -3.94 -10.83
C HIS A 144 -21.70 -2.96 -11.95
N THR A 145 -20.79 -2.46 -12.79
CA THR A 145 -21.07 -1.43 -13.83
C THR A 145 -21.33 -1.96 -15.24
N GLY A 146 -21.35 -3.27 -15.46
CA GLY A 146 -21.59 -3.88 -16.78
C GLY A 146 -20.33 -4.24 -17.56
N ASN A 147 -19.20 -3.62 -17.23
CA ASN A 147 -17.94 -3.75 -17.96
C ASN A 147 -16.84 -4.45 -17.15
N SER A 148 -17.23 -5.21 -16.12
CA SER A 148 -16.25 -5.91 -15.27
C SER A 148 -15.88 -7.28 -15.84
N GLU A 149 -14.72 -7.78 -15.43
CA GLU A 149 -14.27 -9.15 -15.73
C GLU A 149 -15.15 -10.24 -15.07
N TYR A 150 -16.03 -9.86 -14.14
CA TYR A 150 -16.86 -10.78 -13.36
C TYR A 150 -18.21 -10.99 -14.03
N ALA A 151 -18.28 -11.93 -14.98
CA ALA A 151 -19.52 -12.23 -15.73
C ALA A 151 -20.74 -12.60 -14.87
N LYS A 152 -20.53 -13.12 -13.65
CA LYS A 152 -21.60 -13.44 -12.69
C LYS A 152 -22.12 -12.21 -11.92
N ALA A 153 -21.43 -11.07 -11.99
CA ALA A 153 -21.82 -9.87 -11.27
C ALA A 153 -23.12 -9.28 -11.85
N LYS A 154 -24.11 -9.10 -10.99
CA LYS A 154 -25.38 -8.47 -11.37
C LYS A 154 -25.21 -6.96 -11.42
N ASN A 155 -25.27 -6.37 -12.59
CA ASN A 155 -24.99 -4.95 -12.72
C ASN A 155 -26.07 -4.05 -12.11
N ILE A 156 -25.63 -2.94 -11.51
CA ILE A 156 -26.54 -1.89 -11.06
C ILE A 156 -27.32 -1.37 -12.26
N LYS A 157 -28.58 -1.03 -12.01
CA LYS A 157 -29.43 -0.37 -12.99
C LYS A 157 -29.71 1.02 -12.46
N LEU A 158 -29.41 2.03 -13.27
CA LEU A 158 -29.45 3.43 -12.87
C LEU A 158 -30.88 4.00 -12.87
N GLU A 159 -31.78 3.36 -13.61
CA GLU A 159 -33.17 3.79 -13.80
C GLU A 159 -34.15 3.09 -12.82
N LEU A 160 -35.24 3.78 -12.46
CA LEU A 160 -36.34 3.20 -11.69
C LEU A 160 -37.04 2.06 -12.47
N GLY A 161 -37.42 0.99 -11.77
CA GLY A 161 -38.19 -0.11 -12.37
C GLY A 161 -37.41 -1.02 -13.31
N ALA A 162 -36.08 -0.99 -13.26
CA ALA A 162 -35.24 -1.68 -14.23
C ALA A 162 -35.19 -3.22 -14.07
N GLY A 163 -36.03 -3.84 -13.23
CA GLY A 163 -36.19 -5.29 -13.19
C GLY A 163 -37.42 -5.71 -12.36
N ALA A 164 -38.08 -6.80 -12.77
CA ALA A 164 -39.36 -7.24 -12.20
C ALA A 164 -39.35 -7.61 -10.70
N LEU A 165 -38.16 -7.72 -10.07
CA LEU A 165 -37.99 -8.19 -8.69
C LEU A 165 -37.07 -7.31 -7.83
N ALA A 166 -36.60 -6.16 -8.34
CA ALA A 166 -35.73 -5.25 -7.57
C ALA A 166 -36.56 -4.06 -7.05
N PRO A 167 -36.44 -3.67 -5.77
CA PRO A 167 -37.06 -2.45 -5.27
C PRO A 167 -36.62 -1.25 -6.13
N SER A 168 -37.58 -0.46 -6.61
CA SER A 168 -37.34 0.71 -7.44
C SER A 168 -36.62 1.81 -6.65
N MET A 169 -35.29 1.81 -6.63
CA MET A 169 -34.46 2.85 -6.01
C MET A 169 -33.51 3.48 -7.05
N PRO A 170 -33.43 4.82 -7.14
CA PRO A 170 -32.56 5.50 -8.10
C PRO A 170 -31.09 5.42 -7.64
N HIS A 171 -30.37 4.37 -8.09
CA HIS A 171 -28.94 4.22 -7.78
C HIS A 171 -28.10 5.41 -8.28
N ALA A 172 -28.57 6.13 -9.30
CA ALA A 172 -27.94 7.37 -9.76
C ALA A 172 -27.77 8.41 -8.64
N GLN A 173 -28.78 8.60 -7.77
CA GLN A 173 -28.69 9.54 -6.65
C GLN A 173 -27.79 9.01 -5.53
N ILE A 174 -27.90 7.72 -5.20
CA ILE A 174 -27.07 7.05 -4.19
C ILE A 174 -25.58 7.18 -4.54
N LEU A 175 -25.23 6.97 -5.81
CA LEU A 175 -23.86 7.13 -6.31
C LEU A 175 -23.40 8.59 -6.26
N LYS A 176 -24.27 9.55 -6.59
CA LYS A 176 -23.97 10.98 -6.52
C LYS A 176 -23.68 11.44 -5.09
N GLU A 177 -24.36 10.88 -4.11
CA GLU A 177 -24.21 11.19 -2.69
C GLU A 177 -23.10 10.37 -2.01
N ASN A 178 -22.45 9.45 -2.73
CA ASN A 178 -21.46 8.51 -2.20
C ASN A 178 -21.98 7.69 -1.00
N THR A 179 -23.26 7.35 -1.02
CA THR A 179 -23.92 6.57 0.02
C THR A 179 -23.46 5.12 -0.03
N SER A 180 -23.28 4.51 1.14
CA SER A 180 -22.79 3.13 1.23
C SER A 180 -23.78 2.16 0.61
N CYS A 181 -23.30 1.30 -0.28
CA CYS A 181 -24.12 0.20 -0.80
C CYS A 181 -24.57 -0.73 0.32
N LEU A 182 -23.75 -0.85 1.39
CA LEU A 182 -24.02 -1.69 2.55
C LEU A 182 -25.18 -1.16 3.40
N ASP A 183 -25.64 0.09 3.24
CA ASP A 183 -26.82 0.61 3.96
C ASP A 183 -28.10 -0.14 3.58
N CYS A 184 -28.13 -0.73 2.37
CA CYS A 184 -29.22 -1.62 1.93
C CYS A 184 -28.73 -3.05 1.72
N HIS A 185 -27.55 -3.24 1.16
CA HIS A 185 -26.94 -4.54 0.87
C HIS A 185 -26.05 -5.05 2.02
N ARG A 186 -26.59 -5.05 3.25
CA ARG A 186 -25.84 -5.30 4.50
C ARG A 186 -25.12 -6.65 4.57
N LEU A 187 -25.64 -7.67 3.89
CA LEU A 187 -25.21 -9.07 4.05
C LEU A 187 -24.48 -9.65 2.84
N VAL A 188 -23.84 -8.80 2.03
CA VAL A 188 -23.16 -9.27 0.81
C VAL A 188 -21.79 -9.87 1.04
N GLY A 189 -21.09 -9.44 2.10
CA GLY A 189 -19.72 -9.82 2.40
C GLY A 189 -19.60 -10.69 3.65
N HIS A 190 -20.29 -10.28 4.71
CA HIS A 190 -20.25 -10.93 6.02
C HIS A 190 -21.67 -11.21 6.54
N GLY A 191 -21.77 -12.02 7.60
CA GLY A 191 -23.03 -12.25 8.30
C GLY A 191 -23.41 -11.02 9.13
N GLN A 192 -24.64 -10.99 9.68
CA GLN A 192 -24.98 -10.00 10.68
C GLN A 192 -23.95 -10.12 11.82
N THR A 193 -23.26 -9.02 12.15
CA THR A 193 -22.73 -8.90 13.51
C THR A 193 -23.96 -9.03 14.40
N GLN A 194 -24.00 -10.06 15.25
CA GLN A 194 -24.99 -10.10 16.30
C GLN A 194 -24.74 -8.86 17.14
N ASN A 195 -25.49 -7.79 16.90
CA ASN A 195 -25.66 -6.74 17.89
C ASN A 195 -26.31 -7.43 19.07
N THR A 196 -25.51 -7.93 20.01
CA THR A 196 -25.94 -8.13 21.40
C THR A 196 -26.09 -6.77 22.10
N GLY A 197 -26.60 -5.78 21.37
CA GLY A 197 -27.17 -4.56 21.92
C GLY A 197 -28.54 -4.95 22.45
N THR A 198 -28.57 -5.20 23.75
CA THR A 198 -29.76 -5.22 24.59
C THR A 198 -30.81 -4.25 24.06
N GLY A 199 -31.97 -4.80 23.70
CA GLY A 199 -33.19 -4.00 23.71
C GLY A 199 -33.37 -3.41 25.10
N ASN A 200 -33.53 -2.10 25.14
CA ASN A 200 -34.24 -1.39 26.18
C ASN A 200 -34.90 -0.16 25.55
#